data_AF-A0A0S3UDG3-F1
#
_entry.id   AF-A0A0S3UDG3-F1
#
_cell.length_a   1.000
_cell.length_b   1.000
_cell.length_c   1.000
_cell.angle_alpha   90.00
_cell.angle_beta   90.00
_cell.angle_gamma   90.00
#
_symmetry.space_group_name_H-M   'P 1'
#
loop_
_entity.id
_entity.type
_entity.pdbx_description
1 polymer ?
#
loop_
_entity_poly.entity_id
_entity_poly.type
_entity_poly.pdbx_seq_one_letter_code
_entity_poly.pdbx_strand_id
1 'polypeptide(L)'
;MVECFRSSTFNGHDNVRLAIVSRLSWIRKQQASFQAQPRQSQREMVTGESHYVFGQRYRLEVTERRGIHEVVIKNNQTLQLFVNPGTSLHNRAQTLNQWYCDQLKAKIPDLINH
;
A
#
# COMPACT_ATOMS: atom_id res chain seq x y z
N MET A 1 27.88 49.00 34.72
CA MET A 1 27.30 50.14 33.99
C MET A 1 27.53 49.86 32.52
N VAL A 2 26.46 49.43 31.82
CA VAL A 2 26.17 49.64 30.37
C VAL A 2 27.18 48.96 29.39
N GLU A 3 26.80 48.05 28.47
CA GLU A 3 25.83 48.27 27.39
C GLU A 3 25.38 46.96 26.67
N CYS A 4 24.06 46.84 26.50
CA CYS A 4 23.31 46.44 25.30
C CYS A 4 23.55 45.11 24.55
N PHE A 5 22.68 44.14 24.89
CA PHE A 5 21.62 43.63 24.01
C PHE A 5 21.63 44.12 22.55
N ARG A 6 22.09 43.27 21.61
CA ARG A 6 21.59 43.27 20.22
C ARG A 6 20.80 42.00 19.96
N SER A 7 19.48 42.10 20.15
CA SER A 7 18.53 41.27 19.41
C SER A 7 18.73 41.44 17.91
N SER A 8 18.73 40.35 17.14
CA SER A 8 17.82 40.22 15.99
C SER A 8 17.86 38.80 15.39
N THR A 9 16.78 38.06 15.66
CA THR A 9 16.15 37.04 14.80
C THR A 9 16.98 35.83 14.34
N PHE A 10 17.01 34.77 15.17
CA PHE A 10 17.10 33.40 14.64
C PHE A 10 15.81 33.09 13.88
N ASN A 11 15.83 33.31 12.57
CA ASN A 11 14.68 33.10 11.71
C ASN A 11 14.65 31.64 11.26
N GLY A 12 13.96 30.78 12.02
CA GLY A 12 13.84 29.34 11.71
C GLY A 12 13.37 29.04 10.27
N HIS A 13 12.70 30.00 9.63
CA HIS A 13 12.28 29.95 8.23
C HIS A 13 13.45 29.90 7.23
N ASP A 14 14.58 30.57 7.51
CA ASP A 14 15.71 30.63 6.57
C ASP A 14 16.53 29.32 6.61
N ASN A 15 16.65 28.70 7.78
CA ASN A 15 17.29 27.39 7.92
C ASN A 15 16.48 26.28 7.23
N VAL A 16 15.13 26.34 7.30
CA VAL A 16 14.25 25.41 6.57
C VAL A 16 14.40 25.60 5.06
N ARG A 17 14.47 26.85 4.57
CA ARG A 17 14.69 27.13 3.14
C ARG A 17 16.04 26.57 2.67
N LEU A 18 17.12 26.81 3.41
CA LEU A 18 18.45 26.28 3.08
C LEU A 18 18.47 24.74 3.08
N ALA A 19 17.83 24.10 4.06
CA ALA A 19 17.70 22.65 4.11
C ALA A 19 16.91 22.09 2.92
N ILE A 20 15.81 22.73 2.53
CA ILE A 20 15.00 22.33 1.36
C ILE A 20 15.80 22.51 0.07
N VAL A 21 16.48 23.65 -0.13
CA VAL A 21 17.28 23.92 -1.33
C VAL A 21 18.39 22.88 -1.48
N SER A 22 19.07 22.51 -0.39
CA SER A 22 20.12 21.48 -0.41
C SER A 22 19.63 20.10 -0.87
N ARG A 23 18.36 19.76 -0.61
CA ARG A 23 17.76 18.47 -0.96
C ARG A 23 16.86 18.52 -2.18
N LEU A 24 16.58 19.69 -2.74
CA LEU A 24 15.58 19.87 -3.80
C LEU A 24 15.91 19.04 -5.05
N SER A 25 17.18 18.97 -5.44
CA SER A 25 17.64 18.14 -6.56
C SER A 25 17.41 16.65 -6.29
N TRP A 26 17.64 16.19 -5.06
CA TRP A 26 17.37 14.80 -4.66
C TRP A 26 15.86 14.51 -4.63
N ILE A 27 15.05 15.41 -4.07
CA ILE A 27 13.58 15.29 -4.02
C ILE A 27 13.01 15.20 -5.44
N ARG A 28 13.45 16.06 -6.36
CA ARG A 28 13.02 16.03 -7.77
C ARG A 28 13.41 14.73 -8.46
N LYS A 29 14.62 14.20 -8.20
CA LYS A 29 15.07 12.90 -8.71
C LYS A 29 14.20 11.76 -8.19
N GLN A 30 13.85 11.76 -6.91
CA GLN A 30 12.95 10.77 -6.33
C GLN A 30 11.54 10.86 -6.93
N GLN A 31 10.97 12.07 -7.04
CA GLN A 31 9.67 12.30 -7.67
C GLN A 31 9.64 11.80 -9.12
N ALA A 32 10.67 12.11 -9.91
CA ALA A 32 10.80 11.61 -11.28
C ALA A 32 10.88 10.07 -11.31
N SER A 33 11.63 9.46 -10.39
CA SER A 33 11.71 8.00 -10.27
C SER A 33 10.36 7.37 -9.93
N PHE A 34 9.56 7.97 -9.03
CA PHE A 34 8.22 7.48 -8.69
C PHE A 34 7.24 7.65 -9.86
N GLN A 35 7.31 8.73 -10.62
CA GLN A 35 6.46 8.93 -11.80
C GLN A 35 6.85 7.99 -12.95
N ALA A 36 8.14 7.68 -13.09
CA ALA A 36 8.67 6.77 -14.10
C ALA A 36 8.52 5.29 -13.74
N GLN A 37 8.19 4.96 -12.49
CA GLN A 37 7.86 3.58 -12.12
C GLN A 37 6.66 3.13 -12.95
N PRO A 38 6.73 1.96 -13.60
CA PRO A 38 5.58 1.41 -14.29
C PRO A 38 4.46 1.30 -13.27
N ARG A 39 3.37 2.06 -13.48
CA ARG A 39 2.17 1.91 -12.67
C ARG A 39 1.76 0.45 -12.80
N GLN A 40 1.62 -0.22 -11.66
CA GLN A 40 0.96 -1.50 -11.63
C GLN A 40 -0.39 -1.33 -12.32
N SER A 41 -0.64 -2.14 -13.35
CA SER A 41 -1.91 -2.13 -14.07
C SER A 41 -3.04 -2.25 -13.06
N GLN A 42 -4.16 -1.57 -13.33
CA GLN A 42 -5.32 -1.70 -12.45
C GLN A 42 -5.67 -3.18 -12.34
N ARG A 43 -5.93 -3.59 -11.09
CA ARG A 43 -6.28 -4.96 -10.75
C ARG A 43 -7.68 -5.25 -11.31
N GLU A 44 -7.80 -6.25 -12.16
CA GLU A 44 -9.04 -6.52 -12.91
C GLU A 44 -10.00 -7.46 -12.15
N MET A 45 -9.51 -8.15 -11.11
CA MET A 45 -10.27 -9.11 -10.29
C MET A 45 -10.87 -10.22 -11.15
N VAL A 46 -10.05 -10.74 -12.07
CA VAL A 46 -10.40 -11.82 -13.01
C VAL A 46 -9.61 -13.09 -12.71
N THR A 47 -10.16 -14.22 -13.09
CA THR A 47 -9.49 -15.51 -12.95
C THR A 47 -8.17 -15.52 -13.74
N GLY A 48 -7.10 -16.02 -13.11
CA GLY A 48 -5.75 -16.08 -13.66
C GLY A 48 -4.84 -14.92 -13.22
N GLU A 49 -5.41 -13.86 -12.66
CA GLU A 49 -4.65 -12.73 -12.13
C GLU A 49 -3.70 -13.18 -11.00
N SER A 50 -2.48 -12.64 -10.96
CA SER A 50 -1.49 -12.98 -9.91
C SER A 50 -1.60 -12.08 -8.69
N HIS A 51 -1.71 -12.70 -7.52
CA HIS A 51 -1.82 -12.10 -6.20
C HIS A 51 -0.72 -12.64 -5.28
N TYR A 52 -0.22 -11.81 -4.37
CA TYR A 52 0.87 -12.19 -3.47
C TYR A 52 0.38 -12.18 -2.03
N VAL A 53 0.52 -13.32 -1.35
CA VAL A 53 0.19 -13.46 0.07
C VAL A 53 1.48 -13.83 0.78
N PHE A 54 1.96 -12.96 1.69
CA PHE A 54 3.23 -13.13 2.42
C PHE A 54 4.44 -13.48 1.53
N GLY A 55 4.50 -12.88 0.33
CA GLY A 55 5.59 -13.10 -0.63
C GLY A 55 5.40 -14.30 -1.57
N GLN A 56 4.43 -15.17 -1.32
CA GLN A 56 4.12 -16.28 -2.23
C GLN A 56 3.07 -15.86 -3.27
N ARG A 57 3.31 -16.24 -4.54
CA ARG A 57 2.44 -15.94 -5.67
C ARG A 57 1.30 -16.97 -5.78
N TYR A 58 0.08 -16.49 -5.87
CA TYR A 58 -1.15 -17.24 -6.12
C TYR A 58 -1.85 -16.71 -7.37
N ARG A 59 -2.51 -17.57 -8.12
CA ARG A 59 -3.46 -17.18 -9.18
C ARG A 59 -4.86 -17.07 -8.58
N LEU A 60 -5.54 -15.97 -8.89
CA LEU A 60 -6.93 -15.75 -8.50
C LEU A 60 -7.84 -16.69 -9.29
N GLU A 61 -8.75 -17.35 -8.58
CA GLU A 61 -9.86 -18.10 -9.17
C GLU A 61 -11.15 -17.47 -8.68
N VAL A 62 -11.89 -16.78 -9.56
CA VAL A 62 -13.18 -16.18 -9.19
C VAL A 62 -14.27 -17.21 -9.46
N THR A 63 -14.96 -17.61 -8.40
CA THR A 63 -16.07 -18.56 -8.46
C THR A 63 -17.36 -17.85 -8.09
N GLU A 64 -18.28 -17.75 -9.05
CA GLU A 64 -19.59 -17.17 -8.81
C GLU A 64 -20.51 -18.19 -8.14
N ARG A 65 -20.99 -17.87 -6.94
CA ARG A 65 -21.98 -18.69 -6.21
C ARG A 65 -22.85 -17.79 -5.34
N ARG A 66 -24.09 -18.21 -5.08
CA ARG A 66 -24.95 -17.49 -4.14
C ARG A 66 -24.47 -17.71 -2.71
N GLY A 67 -24.32 -16.64 -1.95
CA GLY A 67 -23.98 -16.70 -0.53
C GLY A 67 -23.03 -15.60 -0.10
N ILE A 68 -22.23 -15.92 0.92
CA ILE A 68 -21.24 -15.01 1.51
C ILE A 68 -20.05 -14.87 0.56
N HIS A 69 -19.59 -13.62 0.40
CA HIS A 69 -18.36 -13.35 -0.32
C HIS A 69 -17.18 -13.68 0.58
N GLU A 70 -16.29 -14.54 0.11
CA GLU A 70 -15.14 -14.95 0.90
C GLU A 70 -13.93 -15.25 0.02
N VAL A 71 -12.75 -15.20 0.63
CA VAL A 71 -11.49 -15.55 -0.02
C VAL A 71 -10.81 -16.66 0.75
N VAL A 72 -10.36 -17.68 0.04
CA VAL A 72 -9.73 -18.88 0.61
C VAL A 72 -8.48 -19.24 -0.17
N ILE A 73 -7.41 -19.60 0.54
CA ILE A 73 -6.25 -20.25 -0.08
C ILE A 73 -6.63 -21.71 -0.31
N LYS A 74 -6.90 -22.08 -1.56
CA LYS A 74 -7.34 -23.43 -1.93
C LYS A 74 -6.18 -24.43 -1.90
N ASN A 75 -5.00 -23.98 -2.34
CA ASN A 75 -3.75 -24.74 -2.38
C ASN A 75 -2.57 -23.76 -2.49
N ASN A 76 -1.35 -24.27 -2.62
CA ASN A 76 -0.11 -23.46 -2.67
C ASN A 76 0.01 -22.52 -3.88
N GLN A 77 -0.92 -22.55 -4.83
CA GLN A 77 -0.86 -21.79 -6.08
C GLN A 77 -2.17 -21.05 -6.41
N THR A 78 -3.27 -21.32 -5.70
CA THR A 78 -4.60 -20.81 -6.02
C THR A 78 -5.21 -20.05 -4.85
N LEU A 79 -5.61 -18.81 -5.12
CA LEU A 79 -6.40 -17.97 -4.22
C LEU A 79 -7.82 -17.90 -4.78
N GLN A 80 -8.79 -18.48 -4.09
CA GLN A 80 -10.16 -18.56 -4.57
C GLN A 80 -10.99 -17.42 -3.97
N LEU A 81 -11.68 -16.67 -4.82
CA LEU A 81 -12.62 -15.62 -4.44
C LEU A 81 -14.04 -16.07 -4.80
N PHE A 82 -14.87 -16.25 -3.79
CA PHE A 82 -16.29 -16.52 -3.97
C PHE A 82 -17.08 -15.22 -3.94
N VAL A 83 -17.92 -15.00 -4.95
CA VAL A 83 -18.80 -13.83 -5.02
C VAL A 83 -20.16 -14.20 -5.61
N ASN A 84 -21.17 -13.38 -5.33
CA ASN A 84 -22.47 -13.53 -5.98
C ASN A 84 -22.34 -13.26 -7.50
N PRO A 85 -23.15 -13.92 -8.34
CA PRO A 85 -23.20 -13.61 -9.77
C PRO A 85 -23.44 -12.12 -10.00
N GLY A 86 -22.70 -11.52 -10.94
CA GLY A 86 -22.81 -10.09 -11.27
C GLY A 86 -22.21 -9.12 -10.24
N THR A 87 -21.48 -9.61 -9.23
CA THR A 87 -20.78 -8.74 -8.28
C THR A 87 -19.75 -7.86 -9.01
N SER A 88 -19.79 -6.56 -8.74
CA SER A 88 -18.91 -5.56 -9.38
C SER A 88 -17.43 -5.80 -9.06
N LEU A 89 -16.55 -5.32 -9.95
CA LEU A 89 -15.10 -5.34 -9.75
C LEU A 89 -14.70 -4.67 -8.44
N HIS A 90 -15.34 -3.54 -8.10
CA HIS A 90 -15.11 -2.82 -6.84
C HIS A 90 -15.39 -3.70 -5.62
N ASN A 91 -16.53 -4.39 -5.59
CA ASN A 91 -16.90 -5.25 -4.47
C ASN A 91 -16.00 -6.50 -4.36
N ARG A 92 -15.58 -7.07 -5.50
CA ARG A 92 -14.57 -8.14 -5.55
C ARG A 92 -13.25 -7.67 -4.92
N ALA A 93 -12.78 -6.50 -5.32
CA ALA A 93 -11.56 -5.89 -4.79
C ALA A 93 -11.67 -5.57 -3.30
N GLN A 94 -12.82 -5.06 -2.85
CA GLN A 94 -13.08 -4.78 -1.44
C GLN A 94 -13.05 -6.05 -0.60
N THR A 95 -13.70 -7.13 -1.06
CA THR A 95 -13.68 -8.43 -0.38
C THR A 95 -12.26 -8.95 -0.23
N LEU A 96 -11.48 -8.91 -1.32
CA LEU A 96 -10.10 -9.36 -1.32
C LEU A 96 -9.19 -8.51 -0.42
N ASN A 97 -9.37 -7.18 -0.41
CA ASN A 97 -8.60 -6.28 0.44
C ASN A 97 -8.92 -6.51 1.92
N GLN A 98 -10.20 -6.65 2.27
CA GLN A 98 -10.60 -6.97 3.64
C GLN A 98 -9.94 -8.27 4.11
N TRP A 99 -9.96 -9.29 3.26
CA TRP A 99 -9.27 -10.55 3.55
C TRP A 99 -7.76 -10.35 3.78
N TYR A 100 -7.05 -9.56 2.96
CA TYR A 100 -5.63 -9.23 3.19
C TYR A 100 -5.40 -8.57 4.54
N CYS A 101 -6.23 -7.60 4.91
CA CYS A 101 -6.14 -6.95 6.22
C CYS A 101 -6.31 -7.95 7.36
N ASP A 102 -7.24 -8.90 7.23
CA ASP A 102 -7.50 -9.90 8.26
C ASP A 102 -6.37 -10.93 8.35
N GLN A 103 -5.78 -11.34 7.22
CA GLN A 103 -4.55 -12.16 7.22
C GLN A 103 -3.40 -11.44 7.94
N LEU A 104 -3.22 -10.15 7.69
CA LEU A 104 -2.18 -9.35 8.33
C LEU A 104 -2.43 -9.22 9.84
N LYS A 105 -3.65 -8.90 10.25
CA LYS A 105 -4.03 -8.83 11.68
C LYS A 105 -3.76 -10.15 12.41
N ALA A 106 -4.04 -11.29 11.77
CA ALA A 106 -3.75 -12.60 12.34
C ALA A 106 -2.25 -12.86 12.49
N LYS A 107 -1.41 -12.30 11.62
CA LYS A 107 0.06 -12.46 11.63
C LYS A 107 0.81 -11.49 12.53
N ILE A 108 0.27 -10.29 12.76
CA ILE A 108 0.91 -9.25 13.58
C ILE A 108 1.36 -9.77 14.97
N PRO A 109 0.55 -10.53 15.73
CA PRO A 109 0.95 -11.04 17.04
C PRO A 109 2.24 -11.88 17.00
N ASP A 110 2.41 -12.72 15.97
CA ASP A 110 3.62 -13.54 15.80
C ASP A 110 4.87 -12.68 15.58
N LEU A 111 4.71 -11.50 14.95
CA LEU A 111 5.83 -10.63 14.54
C LEU A 111 6.28 -9.67 15.64
N ILE A 112 5.39 -9.29 16.56
CA ILE A 112 5.68 -8.30 17.61
C ILE A 112 6.19 -8.98 18.89
N ASN A 113 5.80 -10.22 19.16
CA ASN A 113 6.18 -10.91 20.40
C ASN A 113 7.56 -11.61 20.31
N HIS A 114 8.42 -11.17 19.39
CA HIS A 114 9.79 -11.64 19.20
C HIS A 114 10.82 -10.58 19.58
#